data_AF-B0DTJ3-F1
#
_entry.id   AF-B0DTJ3-F1
#
_cell.length_a   1.000
_cell.length_b   1.000
_cell.length_c   1.000
_cell.angle_alpha   90.00
_cell.angle_beta   90.00
_cell.angle_gamma   90.00
#
_symmetry.space_group_name_H-M   'P 1'
#
loop_
_entity.id
_entity.type
_entity.pdbx_description
1 polymer ?
#
loop_
_entity_poly.entity_id
_entity_poly.type
_entity_poly.pdbx_seq_one_letter_code
_entity_poly.pdbx_strand_id
1 'polypeptide(L)'
;MDVRIGLLGGALQTHVDQARRRIQISLHQWSRPQRLCHATPIKRDLPLENICLFNRDALYLRQLKYAVKRGDVGAVLDITTHWMLMFQGTGKMPKYADALFHLIMDLKMMDPQLRNAWLMNWLANLTGKANGFKEVDLLQEHQNFWAKVQSEYHTPFNSISHTSPSAETDIKTLHNYLEQQKLQTYFPGRENNQHATEAHDLMAVGAKYVNKPGAFKNFTYMKYKMTNNGLSEGALAAEDIGEDDAMLVDEEEVADFDLGSNLALEVDDLVLDDDEYPLGTDINDYIART
;
A
#
# COMPACT_ATOMS: atom_id res chain seq x y z
N MET A 1 21.02 26.34 38.64
CA MET A 1 20.30 26.83 37.45
C MET A 1 19.65 25.69 36.65
N ASP A 2 19.90 24.42 36.96
CA ASP A 2 19.42 23.26 36.18
C ASP A 2 17.97 22.80 36.38
N VAL A 3 17.29 23.19 37.46
CA VAL A 3 15.90 22.73 37.69
C VAL A 3 14.90 23.42 36.74
N ARG A 4 15.20 24.65 36.30
CA ARG A 4 14.32 25.40 35.37
C ARG A 4 14.39 24.88 33.93
N ILE A 5 15.51 24.29 33.52
CA ILE A 5 15.68 23.72 32.18
C ILE A 5 14.90 22.40 32.05
N GLY A 6 14.90 21.57 33.10
CA GLY A 6 14.10 20.33 33.14
C GLY A 6 12.59 20.56 33.17
N LEU A 7 12.12 21.61 33.86
CA LEU A 7 10.69 21.97 33.89
C LEU A 7 10.20 22.56 32.57
N LEU A 8 11.02 23.38 31.90
CA LEU A 8 10.70 23.91 30.56
C LEU A 8 10.70 22.81 29.50
N GLY A 9 11.64 21.87 29.55
CA GLY A 9 11.67 20.69 28.67
C GLY A 9 10.45 19.77 28.87
N GLY A 10 10.05 19.53 30.13
CA GLY A 10 8.85 18.76 30.45
C GLY A 10 7.56 19.43 29.98
N ALA A 11 7.42 20.75 30.19
CA ALA A 11 6.26 21.51 29.72
C ALA A 11 6.16 21.52 28.18
N LEU A 12 7.28 21.76 27.48
CA LEU A 12 7.31 21.73 26.02
C LEU A 12 6.95 20.36 25.46
N GLN A 13 7.47 19.29 26.08
CA GLN A 13 7.16 17.91 25.69
C GLN A 13 5.67 17.59 25.90
N THR A 14 5.08 18.02 27.03
CA THR A 14 3.64 17.83 27.26
C THR A 14 2.76 18.58 26.25
N HIS A 15 3.17 19.76 25.81
CA HIS A 15 2.45 20.51 24.76
C HIS A 15 2.54 19.81 23.40
N VAL A 16 3.72 19.29 23.04
CA VAL A 16 3.92 18.50 21.81
C VAL A 16 3.10 17.22 21.85
N ASP A 17 3.10 16.50 22.98
CA ASP A 17 2.33 15.27 23.14
C ASP A 17 0.82 15.52 23.12
N GLN A 18 0.36 16.64 23.70
CA GLN A 18 -1.04 17.05 23.65
C GLN A 18 -1.46 17.45 22.23
N ALA A 19 -0.60 18.18 21.50
CA ALA A 19 -0.82 18.50 20.10
C ALA A 19 -0.86 17.23 19.24
N ARG A 20 0.08 16.30 19.45
CA ARG A 20 0.12 14.99 18.80
C ARG A 20 -1.17 14.22 19.04
N ARG A 21 -1.67 14.15 20.28
CA ARG A 21 -2.94 13.49 20.60
C ARG A 21 -4.12 14.15 19.91
N ARG A 22 -4.18 15.49 19.87
CA ARG A 22 -5.25 16.21 19.17
C ARG A 22 -5.23 15.95 17.66
N ILE A 23 -4.04 15.98 17.06
CA ILE A 23 -3.84 15.64 15.64
C ILE A 23 -4.24 14.20 15.39
N GLN A 24 -3.79 13.26 16.24
CA GLN A 24 -4.14 11.85 16.13
C GLN A 24 -5.67 11.67 16.22
N ILE A 25 -6.33 12.22 17.23
CA ILE A 25 -7.80 12.14 17.36
C ILE A 25 -8.48 12.77 16.15
N SER A 26 -8.03 13.93 15.68
CA SER A 26 -8.61 14.61 14.52
C SER A 26 -8.42 13.82 13.22
N LEU A 27 -7.29 13.15 13.04
CA LEU A 27 -6.99 12.34 11.85
C LEU A 27 -7.72 10.99 11.88
N HIS A 28 -7.89 10.40 13.08
CA HIS A 28 -8.57 9.11 13.26
C HIS A 28 -10.10 9.26 13.37
N GLN A 29 -10.62 10.49 13.45
CA GLN A 29 -12.06 10.73 13.35
C GLN A 29 -12.54 10.52 11.90
N TRP A 30 -12.93 9.28 11.60
CA TRP A 30 -13.58 8.91 10.33
C TRP A 30 -14.74 9.83 9.96
N SER A 31 -15.44 10.36 10.97
CA SER A 31 -16.59 11.23 10.80
C SER A 31 -16.25 12.63 10.29
N ARG A 32 -14.99 13.10 10.34
CA ARG A 32 -14.65 14.46 9.92
C ARG A 32 -14.76 14.65 8.39
N PRO A 33 -14.09 13.84 7.53
CA PRO A 33 -14.31 13.90 6.08
C PRO A 33 -15.78 13.69 5.73
N GLN A 34 -16.42 12.69 6.34
CA GLN A 34 -17.81 12.35 6.05
C GLN A 34 -18.80 13.49 6.39
N ARG A 35 -18.60 14.19 7.51
CA ARG A 35 -19.39 15.39 7.86
C ARG A 35 -19.23 16.53 6.86
N LEU A 36 -18.01 16.74 6.35
CA LEU A 36 -17.74 17.78 5.37
C LEU A 36 -18.40 17.43 4.03
N CYS A 37 -18.26 16.18 3.56
CA CYS A 37 -18.87 15.70 2.32
C CYS A 37 -20.42 15.71 2.34
N HIS A 38 -21.05 15.59 3.52
CA HIS A 38 -22.51 15.66 3.69
C HIS A 38 -23.04 17.07 3.95
N ALA A 39 -22.19 18.11 3.96
CA ALA A 39 -22.64 19.49 4.11
C ALA A 39 -23.44 19.95 2.87
N THR A 40 -24.32 20.95 3.04
CA THR A 40 -25.03 21.54 1.91
C THR A 40 -24.02 22.18 0.94
N PRO A 41 -24.29 22.20 -0.39
CA PRO A 41 -23.32 22.71 -1.38
C PRO A 41 -22.78 24.12 -1.08
N ILE A 42 -23.62 24.97 -0.48
CA ILE A 42 -23.29 26.35 -0.07
C ILE A 42 -22.24 26.38 1.07
N LYS A 43 -22.15 25.31 1.86
CA LYS A 43 -21.27 25.17 3.03
C LYS A 43 -20.10 24.21 2.77
N ARG A 44 -19.96 23.63 1.57
CA ARG A 44 -18.87 22.70 1.25
C ARG A 44 -17.57 23.45 0.97
N ASP A 45 -16.50 23.02 1.63
CA ASP A 45 -15.13 23.51 1.39
C ASP A 45 -14.38 22.37 0.71
N LEU A 46 -14.49 22.30 -0.62
CA LEU A 46 -14.02 21.17 -1.42
C LEU A 46 -12.51 20.96 -1.28
N PRO A 47 -11.65 21.99 -1.27
CA PRO A 47 -10.23 21.81 -1.01
C PRO A 47 -9.94 21.20 0.37
N LEU A 48 -10.62 21.67 1.43
CA LEU A 48 -10.42 21.10 2.76
C LEU A 48 -10.91 19.64 2.82
N GLU A 49 -12.04 19.34 2.18
CA GLU A 49 -12.58 17.98 2.06
C GLU A 49 -11.57 17.04 1.40
N ASN A 50 -11.04 17.44 0.24
CA ASN A 50 -10.04 16.68 -0.50
C ASN A 50 -8.76 16.47 0.31
N ILE A 51 -8.26 17.51 0.99
CA ILE A 51 -7.09 17.43 1.87
C ILE A 51 -7.35 16.43 3.00
N CYS A 52 -8.53 16.47 3.61
CA CYS A 52 -8.88 15.54 4.68
C CYS A 52 -8.95 14.09 4.18
N LEU A 53 -9.52 13.85 3.00
CA LEU A 53 -9.57 12.53 2.37
C LEU A 53 -8.16 12.02 2.03
N PHE A 54 -7.34 12.86 1.39
CA PHE A 54 -5.95 12.52 1.07
C PHE A 54 -5.15 12.19 2.33
N ASN A 55 -5.23 13.03 3.36
CA ASN A 55 -4.50 12.81 4.61
C ASN A 55 -4.90 11.51 5.29
N ARG A 56 -6.20 11.15 5.26
CA ARG A 56 -6.67 9.85 5.76
C ARG A 56 -6.04 8.71 4.97
N ASP A 57 -6.08 8.78 3.65
CA ASP A 57 -5.62 7.71 2.77
C ASP A 57 -4.08 7.57 2.82
N ALA A 58 -3.35 8.68 2.94
CA ALA A 58 -1.89 8.71 3.09
C ALA A 58 -1.40 8.08 4.42
N LEU A 59 -2.25 7.99 5.45
CA LEU A 59 -1.89 7.28 6.68
C LEU A 59 -1.72 5.79 6.45
N TYR A 60 -2.43 5.17 5.51
CA TYR A 60 -2.23 3.76 5.16
C TYR A 60 -0.86 3.53 4.52
N LEU A 61 -0.44 4.41 3.60
CA LEU A 61 0.91 4.36 3.00
C LEU A 61 2.00 4.52 4.06
N ARG A 62 1.82 5.48 4.97
CA ARG A 62 2.76 5.70 6.07
C ARG A 62 2.82 4.50 7.01
N GLN A 63 1.66 3.92 7.34
CA GLN A 63 1.57 2.73 8.18
C GLN A 63 2.25 1.53 7.50
N LEU A 64 2.13 1.40 6.17
CA LEU A 64 2.79 0.34 5.40
C LEU A 64 4.30 0.48 5.50
N LYS A 65 4.84 1.68 5.26
CA LYS A 65 6.30 1.95 5.39
C LYS A 65 6.82 1.54 6.77
N TYR A 66 6.09 1.85 7.85
CA TYR A 66 6.49 1.42 9.18
C TYR A 66 6.28 -0.07 9.45
N ALA A 67 5.24 -0.69 8.89
CA ALA A 67 4.98 -2.13 9.03
C ALA A 67 6.11 -2.93 8.37
N VAL A 68 6.45 -2.58 7.12
CA VAL A 68 7.58 -3.15 6.37
C VAL A 68 8.86 -3.03 7.19
N LYS A 69 9.26 -1.81 7.59
CA LYS A 69 10.51 -1.61 8.34
C LYS A 69 10.59 -2.49 9.59
N ARG A 70 9.47 -2.63 10.32
CA ARG A 70 9.39 -3.44 11.55
C ARG A 70 9.31 -4.96 11.30
N GLY A 71 9.12 -5.40 10.06
CA GLY A 71 8.88 -6.81 9.75
C GLY A 71 7.47 -7.28 10.13
N ASP A 72 6.51 -6.37 10.27
CA ASP A 72 5.14 -6.68 10.71
C ASP A 72 4.27 -7.03 9.50
N VAL A 73 4.38 -8.28 9.04
CA VAL A 73 3.60 -8.78 7.90
C VAL A 73 2.09 -8.80 8.17
N GLY A 74 1.67 -8.91 9.44
CA GLY A 74 0.27 -8.84 9.83
C GLY A 74 -0.32 -7.46 9.53
N ALA A 75 0.38 -6.40 9.94
CA ALA A 75 -0.01 -5.03 9.62
C ALA A 75 0.03 -4.74 8.11
N VAL A 76 0.95 -5.36 7.36
CA VAL A 76 0.96 -5.28 5.89
C VAL A 76 -0.34 -5.85 5.33
N LEU A 77 -0.73 -7.07 5.73
CA LEU A 77 -1.97 -7.70 5.30
C LEU A 77 -3.22 -6.90 5.67
N ASP A 78 -3.26 -6.33 6.88
CA ASP A 78 -4.37 -5.46 7.29
C ASP A 78 -4.52 -4.28 6.32
N ILE A 79 -3.42 -3.62 5.94
CA ILE A 79 -3.45 -2.52 4.97
C ILE A 79 -3.88 -3.02 3.59
N THR A 80 -3.40 -4.20 3.16
CA THR A 80 -3.81 -4.83 1.89
C THR A 80 -5.32 -5.03 1.84
N THR A 81 -5.98 -5.39 2.94
CA THR A 81 -7.45 -5.52 2.98
C THR A 81 -8.17 -4.18 2.81
N HIS A 82 -7.61 -3.08 3.34
CA HIS A 82 -8.15 -1.73 3.13
C HIS A 82 -7.97 -1.31 1.67
N TRP A 83 -6.81 -1.58 1.08
CA TRP A 83 -6.53 -1.27 -0.33
C TRP A 83 -7.38 -2.05 -1.30
N MET A 84 -7.67 -3.32 -1.01
CA MET A 84 -8.65 -4.10 -1.78
C MET A 84 -9.99 -3.34 -1.89
N LEU A 85 -10.48 -2.77 -0.78
CA LEU A 85 -11.71 -1.95 -0.79
C LEU A 85 -11.51 -0.63 -1.55
N MET A 86 -10.40 0.08 -1.32
CA MET A 86 -10.12 1.36 -1.98
C MET A 86 -10.00 1.21 -3.50
N PHE A 87 -9.36 0.14 -3.98
CA PHE A 87 -9.21 -0.13 -5.41
C PHE A 87 -10.55 -0.41 -6.07
N GLN A 88 -11.48 -1.12 -5.42
CA GLN A 88 -12.86 -1.22 -5.91
C GLN A 88 -13.53 0.17 -6.00
N GLY A 89 -13.20 1.07 -5.08
CA GLY A 89 -13.68 2.45 -5.07
C GLY A 89 -13.19 3.32 -6.24
N THR A 90 -12.11 2.95 -6.92
CA THR A 90 -11.57 3.72 -8.05
C THR A 90 -12.41 3.58 -9.33
N GLY A 91 -13.18 2.49 -9.47
CA GLY A 91 -14.02 2.19 -10.63
C GLY A 91 -13.30 1.92 -11.96
N LYS A 92 -12.00 2.22 -12.06
CA LYS A 92 -11.21 2.09 -13.30
C LYS A 92 -10.30 0.86 -13.32
N MET A 93 -9.98 0.28 -12.16
CA MET A 93 -8.99 -0.78 -12.03
C MET A 93 -9.47 -1.95 -11.15
N PRO A 94 -10.49 -2.71 -11.56
CA PRO A 94 -11.00 -3.84 -10.78
C PRO A 94 -9.94 -4.94 -10.62
N LYS A 95 -9.02 -5.08 -11.59
CA LYS A 95 -8.00 -6.13 -11.62
C LYS A 95 -7.13 -6.17 -10.35
N TYR A 96 -6.72 -5.02 -9.82
CA TYR A 96 -5.92 -4.97 -8.59
C TYR A 96 -6.74 -5.35 -7.36
N ALA A 97 -7.98 -4.90 -7.28
CA ALA A 97 -8.86 -5.29 -6.19
C ALA A 97 -9.16 -6.78 -6.19
N ASP A 98 -9.36 -7.36 -7.38
CA ASP A 98 -9.62 -8.79 -7.57
C ASP A 98 -8.39 -9.63 -7.25
N ALA A 99 -7.20 -9.21 -7.69
CA ALA A 99 -5.93 -9.85 -7.34
C ALA A 99 -5.68 -9.83 -5.83
N LEU A 100 -5.91 -8.69 -5.16
CA LEU A 100 -5.80 -8.60 -3.70
C LEU A 100 -6.84 -9.49 -3.01
N PHE A 101 -8.06 -9.57 -3.52
CA PHE A 101 -9.08 -10.46 -2.98
C PHE A 101 -8.66 -11.92 -3.07
N HIS A 102 -8.18 -12.38 -4.25
CA HIS A 102 -7.65 -13.72 -4.44
C HIS A 102 -6.51 -14.01 -3.47
N LEU A 103 -5.52 -13.12 -3.38
CA LEU A 103 -4.41 -13.25 -2.44
C LEU A 103 -4.87 -13.43 -0.99
N ILE A 104 -5.82 -12.60 -0.54
CA ILE A 104 -6.35 -12.66 0.83
C ILE A 104 -7.14 -13.96 1.04
N MET A 105 -7.94 -14.40 0.06
CA MET A 105 -8.70 -15.65 0.16
C MET A 105 -7.78 -16.87 0.17
N ASP A 106 -6.79 -16.92 -0.71
CA ASP A 106 -5.83 -18.01 -0.80
C ASP A 106 -5.07 -18.13 0.51
N LEU A 107 -4.58 -17.02 1.08
CA LEU A 107 -3.96 -17.01 2.40
C LEU A 107 -4.93 -17.51 3.49
N LYS A 108 -6.20 -17.11 3.47
CA LYS A 108 -7.19 -17.59 4.47
C LYS A 108 -7.47 -19.08 4.35
N MET A 109 -7.51 -19.63 3.14
CA MET A 109 -7.78 -21.05 2.87
C MET A 109 -6.54 -21.93 3.01
N MET A 110 -5.35 -21.35 2.90
CA MET A 110 -4.07 -22.04 3.01
C MET A 110 -3.87 -22.69 4.39
N ASP A 111 -3.25 -23.87 4.39
CA ASP A 111 -2.83 -24.54 5.62
C ASP A 111 -2.01 -23.59 6.51
N PRO A 112 -2.24 -23.54 7.84
CA PRO A 112 -1.58 -22.59 8.72
C PRO A 112 -0.04 -22.64 8.68
N GLN A 113 0.56 -23.82 8.49
CA GLN A 113 2.03 -23.95 8.43
C GLN A 113 2.57 -23.38 7.13
N LEU A 114 1.93 -23.71 6.01
CA LEU A 114 2.28 -23.17 4.70
C LEU A 114 2.06 -21.65 4.65
N ARG A 115 0.95 -21.15 5.20
CA ARG A 115 0.67 -19.71 5.32
C ARG A 115 1.77 -19.00 6.09
N ASN A 116 2.18 -19.55 7.23
CA ASN A 116 3.25 -18.95 8.01
C ASN A 116 4.56 -18.91 7.21
N ALA A 117 4.94 -20.02 6.57
CA ALA A 117 6.14 -20.06 5.73
C ALA A 117 6.07 -19.03 4.57
N TRP A 118 4.92 -18.90 3.92
CA TRP A 118 4.69 -17.92 2.85
C TRP A 118 4.84 -16.48 3.35
N LEU A 119 4.17 -16.13 4.45
CA LEU A 119 4.20 -14.77 5.01
C LEU A 119 5.58 -14.40 5.56
N MET A 120 6.35 -15.36 6.07
CA MET A 120 7.72 -15.14 6.50
C MET A 120 8.68 -14.84 5.33
N ASN A 121 8.27 -15.14 4.09
CA ASN A 121 9.03 -14.81 2.89
C ASN A 121 8.59 -13.49 2.23
N TRP A 122 7.70 -12.71 2.83
CA TRP A 122 7.31 -11.41 2.26
C TRP A 122 8.29 -10.29 2.58
N LEU A 123 8.88 -10.35 3.78
CA LEU A 123 9.79 -9.34 4.29
C LEU A 123 11.09 -10.01 4.71
N ALA A 124 12.22 -9.43 4.30
CA ALA A 124 13.54 -9.93 4.66
C ALA A 124 14.38 -8.83 5.30
N ASN A 125 15.15 -9.20 6.33
CA ASN A 125 16.09 -8.30 6.98
C ASN A 125 17.51 -8.83 6.80
N LEU A 126 18.18 -8.35 5.76
CA LEU A 126 19.55 -8.77 5.43
C LEU A 126 20.60 -8.22 6.42
N THR A 127 20.27 -7.15 7.12
CA THR A 127 21.21 -6.46 8.02
C THR A 127 21.18 -6.97 9.45
N GLY A 128 20.09 -7.65 9.85
CA GLY A 128 19.81 -8.01 11.24
C GLY A 128 19.49 -6.82 12.16
N LYS A 129 19.46 -5.59 11.65
CA LYS A 129 19.20 -4.38 12.46
C LYS A 129 17.70 -4.17 12.67
N ALA A 130 17.35 -3.58 13.81
CA ALA A 130 15.98 -3.14 14.05
C ALA A 130 15.54 -2.14 12.96
N ASN A 131 14.29 -2.25 12.51
CA ASN A 131 13.73 -1.46 11.40
C ASN A 131 14.41 -1.65 10.02
N GLY A 132 15.18 -2.73 9.86
CA GLY A 132 15.95 -3.04 8.64
C GLY A 132 15.28 -4.04 7.69
N PHE A 133 14.01 -4.38 7.90
CA PHE A 133 13.27 -5.24 6.97
C PHE A 133 12.95 -4.48 5.68
N LYS A 134 13.02 -5.22 4.56
CA LYS A 134 12.66 -4.79 3.21
C LYS A 134 11.70 -5.81 2.58
N GLU A 135 10.92 -5.37 1.62
CA GLU A 135 10.09 -6.23 0.78
C GLU A 135 11.00 -7.20 -0.01
N VAL A 136 10.66 -8.48 -0.02
CA VAL A 136 11.45 -9.50 -0.75
C VAL A 136 11.39 -9.28 -2.26
N ASP A 137 10.27 -8.78 -2.77
CA ASP A 137 10.13 -8.40 -4.18
C ASP A 137 11.13 -7.31 -4.58
N LEU A 138 11.29 -6.28 -3.75
CA LEU A 138 12.28 -5.23 -3.95
C LEU A 138 13.73 -5.78 -3.94
N LEU A 139 14.01 -6.80 -3.12
CA LEU A 139 15.30 -7.47 -3.14
C LEU A 139 15.53 -8.25 -4.44
N GLN A 140 14.49 -8.89 -4.95
CA GLN A 140 14.54 -9.60 -6.23
C GLN A 140 14.78 -8.62 -7.39
N GLU A 141 14.10 -7.48 -7.40
CA GLU A 141 14.32 -6.42 -8.38
C GLU A 141 15.76 -5.90 -8.35
N HIS A 142 16.30 -5.67 -7.15
CA HIS A 142 17.69 -5.25 -6.99
C HIS A 142 18.68 -6.29 -7.54
N GLN A 143 18.44 -7.58 -7.31
CA GLN A 143 19.25 -8.66 -7.86
C GLN A 143 19.17 -8.71 -9.40
N ASN A 144 17.96 -8.56 -9.95
CA ASN A 144 17.74 -8.51 -11.40
C ASN A 144 18.47 -7.32 -12.03
N PHE A 145 18.44 -6.16 -11.37
CA PHE A 145 19.17 -4.95 -11.79
C PHE A 145 20.68 -5.22 -11.86
N TRP A 146 21.29 -5.73 -10.78
CA TRP A 146 22.73 -5.99 -10.76
C TRP A 146 23.16 -7.04 -11.78
N ALA A 147 22.37 -8.11 -11.96
CA ALA A 147 22.65 -9.12 -12.98
C ALA A 147 22.72 -8.49 -14.38
N LYS A 148 21.78 -7.59 -14.70
CA LYS A 148 21.74 -6.90 -15.99
C LYS A 148 22.88 -5.88 -16.16
N VAL A 149 23.15 -5.07 -15.13
CA VAL A 149 24.25 -4.08 -15.15
C VAL A 149 25.61 -4.77 -15.32
N GLN A 150 25.85 -5.88 -14.61
CA GLN A 150 27.09 -6.66 -14.73
C GLN A 150 27.26 -7.27 -16.13
N SER A 151 26.17 -7.62 -16.81
CA SER A 151 26.22 -8.18 -18.16
C SER A 151 26.37 -7.16 -19.28
N GLU A 152 25.89 -5.92 -19.12
CA GLU A 152 25.73 -4.98 -20.24
C GLU A 152 26.62 -3.73 -20.17
N TYR A 153 27.13 -3.29 -19.01
CA TYR A 153 27.83 -2.00 -18.92
C TYR A 153 28.99 -1.94 -17.90
N HIS A 154 30.16 -1.46 -18.36
CA HIS A 154 31.11 -0.72 -17.51
C HIS A 154 30.52 0.68 -17.27
N THR A 155 29.75 0.86 -16.21
CA THR A 155 29.12 2.16 -15.91
C THR A 155 30.14 3.14 -15.34
N PRO A 156 30.29 4.35 -15.90
CA PRO A 156 31.00 5.42 -15.22
C PRO A 156 30.17 5.94 -14.04
N PHE A 157 30.89 6.33 -12.98
CA PHE A 157 30.35 6.90 -11.74
C PHE A 157 29.51 8.16 -12.01
N ASN A 158 28.25 8.17 -11.56
CA ASN A 158 27.38 9.32 -11.66
C ASN A 158 27.58 10.32 -10.51
N SER A 159 27.17 11.55 -10.77
CA SER A 159 27.42 12.78 -10.00
C SER A 159 27.29 12.66 -8.47
N ILE A 160 28.18 13.35 -7.77
CA ILE A 160 28.30 13.43 -6.31
C ILE A 160 27.59 14.66 -5.73
N SER A 161 26.92 15.46 -6.57
CA SER A 161 26.32 16.72 -6.14
C SER A 161 24.80 16.69 -6.26
N HIS A 162 24.14 16.45 -5.13
CA HIS A 162 22.77 16.88 -4.92
C HIS A 162 22.81 18.22 -4.17
N THR A 163 21.91 19.13 -4.54
CA THR A 163 21.59 20.24 -3.64
C THR A 163 20.85 19.61 -2.47
N SER A 164 21.35 19.74 -1.25
CA SER A 164 20.60 19.34 -0.05
C SER A 164 19.77 20.55 0.41
N PRO A 165 18.53 20.74 -0.09
CA PRO A 165 17.68 21.80 0.43
C PRO A 165 17.50 21.58 1.93
N SER A 166 17.50 22.68 2.68
CA SER A 166 17.29 22.60 4.13
C SER A 166 15.84 22.22 4.39
N ALA A 167 15.62 21.01 4.89
CA ALA A 167 14.31 20.54 5.32
C ALA A 167 13.62 21.52 6.28
N GLU A 168 14.38 22.23 7.12
CA GLU A 168 13.83 23.25 8.01
C GLU A 168 13.25 24.46 7.24
N THR A 169 13.95 24.92 6.21
CA THR A 169 13.48 26.02 5.35
C THR A 169 12.24 25.63 4.57
N ASP A 170 12.20 24.39 4.06
CA ASP A 170 11.07 23.87 3.32
C ASP A 170 9.84 23.72 4.23
N ILE A 171 10.02 23.16 5.44
CA ILE A 171 8.97 23.05 6.44
C ILE A 171 8.42 24.43 6.82
N LYS A 172 9.28 25.43 7.04
CA LYS A 172 8.84 26.80 7.35
C LYS A 172 8.05 27.42 6.20
N THR A 173 8.52 27.23 4.98
CA THR A 173 7.85 27.74 3.78
C THR A 173 6.46 27.12 3.62
N LEU A 174 6.37 25.79 3.76
CA LEU A 174 5.10 25.06 3.73
C LEU A 174 4.17 25.50 4.86
N HIS A 175 4.68 25.63 6.09
CA HIS A 175 3.89 26.10 7.24
C HIS A 175 3.27 27.47 6.98
N ASN A 176 4.08 28.44 6.56
CA ASN A 176 3.63 29.78 6.27
C ASN A 176 2.57 29.80 5.16
N TYR A 177 2.78 29.00 4.11
CA TYR A 177 1.81 28.87 3.03
C TYR A 177 0.49 28.27 3.51
N LEU A 178 0.54 27.18 4.29
CA LEU A 178 -0.66 26.51 4.84
C LEU A 178 -1.47 27.44 5.76
N GLU A 179 -0.80 28.26 6.58
CA GLU A 179 -1.46 29.24 7.44
C GLU A 179 -2.06 30.41 6.65
N GLN A 180 -1.29 31.01 5.73
CA GLN A 180 -1.75 32.13 4.90
C GLN A 180 -2.98 31.75 4.08
N GLN A 181 -2.94 30.56 3.47
CA GLN A 181 -4.03 30.05 2.64
C GLN A 181 -5.15 29.37 3.45
N LYS A 182 -4.99 29.26 4.78
CA LYS A 182 -5.95 28.59 5.68
C LYS A 182 -6.38 27.21 5.16
N LEU A 183 -5.45 26.44 4.58
CA LEU A 183 -5.78 25.19 3.85
C LEU A 183 -6.27 24.08 4.79
N GLN A 184 -5.82 24.07 6.04
CA GLN A 184 -6.21 23.07 7.05
C GLN A 184 -7.40 23.51 7.92
N THR A 185 -7.98 24.67 7.65
CA THR A 185 -9.10 25.26 8.43
C THR A 185 -10.33 25.40 7.55
N TYR A 186 -11.51 25.15 8.12
CA TYR A 186 -12.78 25.31 7.43
C TYR A 186 -13.02 26.76 7.02
N PHE A 187 -13.10 26.99 5.70
CA PHE A 187 -13.29 28.30 5.11
C PHE A 187 -14.17 28.18 3.85
N PRO A 188 -15.51 28.16 4.00
CA PRO A 188 -16.43 27.90 2.89
C PRO A 188 -16.44 29.00 1.82
N GLY A 189 -15.99 30.22 2.16
CA GLY A 189 -15.81 31.33 1.22
C GLY A 189 -14.47 31.33 0.48
N ARG A 190 -13.83 30.16 0.34
CA ARG A 190 -12.51 30.04 -0.30
C ARG A 190 -12.59 30.44 -1.77
N GLU A 191 -11.64 31.26 -2.20
CA GLU A 191 -11.50 31.63 -3.60
C GLU A 191 -11.32 30.38 -4.45
N ASN A 192 -11.98 30.34 -5.62
CA ASN A 192 -11.92 29.23 -6.57
C ASN A 192 -12.45 27.87 -6.05
N ASN A 193 -13.20 27.82 -4.94
CA ASN A 193 -13.83 26.58 -4.46
C ASN A 193 -14.69 25.89 -5.54
N GLN A 194 -15.39 26.67 -6.36
CA GLN A 194 -16.21 26.19 -7.49
C GLN A 194 -15.41 25.51 -8.61
N HIS A 195 -14.10 25.75 -8.70
CA HIS A 195 -13.21 25.15 -9.69
C HIS A 195 -12.50 23.91 -9.15
N ALA A 196 -12.66 23.59 -7.86
CA ALA A 196 -12.04 22.41 -7.25
C ALA A 196 -12.73 21.12 -7.72
N THR A 197 -11.93 20.14 -8.17
CA THR A 197 -12.43 18.80 -8.50
C THR A 197 -12.69 18.03 -7.22
N GLU A 198 -13.88 17.47 -7.05
CA GLU A 198 -14.23 16.64 -5.90
C GLU A 198 -13.42 15.33 -5.89
N ALA A 199 -12.73 15.05 -4.78
CA ALA A 199 -12.09 13.75 -4.57
C ALA A 199 -13.13 12.71 -4.14
N HIS A 200 -13.02 11.50 -4.68
CA HIS A 200 -13.86 10.39 -4.26
C HIS A 200 -13.36 9.80 -2.94
N ASP A 201 -14.26 9.59 -1.99
CA ASP A 201 -13.95 8.73 -0.83
C ASP A 201 -13.88 7.27 -1.29
N LEU A 202 -12.68 6.81 -1.64
CA LEU A 202 -12.43 5.48 -2.18
C LEU A 202 -12.94 4.38 -1.24
N MET A 203 -12.77 4.54 0.07
CA MET A 203 -13.27 3.59 1.07
C MET A 203 -14.80 3.53 1.06
N ALA A 204 -15.48 4.69 1.05
CA ALA A 204 -16.94 4.72 1.04
C ALA A 204 -17.54 4.19 -0.28
N VAL A 205 -16.90 4.50 -1.42
CA VAL A 205 -17.32 4.00 -2.73
C VAL A 205 -17.08 2.49 -2.84
N GLY A 206 -15.90 2.01 -2.41
CA GLY A 206 -15.57 0.59 -2.36
C GLY A 206 -16.51 -0.21 -1.46
N ALA A 207 -16.84 0.31 -0.28
CA ALA A 207 -17.81 -0.33 0.63
C ALA A 207 -19.21 -0.48 0.02
N LYS A 208 -19.65 0.48 -0.80
CA LYS A 208 -20.92 0.36 -1.55
C LYS A 208 -20.88 -0.78 -2.56
N TYR A 209 -19.74 -1.06 -3.18
CA TYR A 209 -19.58 -2.21 -4.08
C TYR A 209 -19.77 -3.52 -3.31
N VAL A 210 -19.08 -3.68 -2.18
CA VAL A 210 -19.13 -4.90 -1.34
C VAL A 210 -20.55 -5.25 -0.89
N ASN A 211 -21.38 -4.24 -0.64
CA ASN A 211 -22.76 -4.44 -0.22
C ASN A 211 -23.73 -4.82 -1.35
N LYS A 212 -23.28 -4.90 -2.60
CA LYS A 212 -24.15 -5.30 -3.72
C LYS A 212 -24.40 -6.81 -3.68
N PRO A 213 -25.63 -7.30 -4.01
CA PRO A 213 -25.92 -8.74 -4.08
C PRO A 213 -25.08 -9.52 -5.11
N GLY A 214 -24.47 -8.82 -6.06
CA GLY A 214 -23.57 -9.40 -7.06
C GLY A 214 -22.08 -9.24 -6.76
N ALA A 215 -21.73 -8.61 -5.65
CA ALA A 215 -20.34 -8.47 -5.24
C ALA A 215 -19.72 -9.86 -5.08
N PHE A 216 -18.50 -10.02 -5.58
CA PHE A 216 -17.72 -11.24 -5.49
C PHE A 216 -18.32 -12.51 -6.12
N LYS A 217 -19.38 -12.42 -6.94
CA LYS A 217 -19.95 -13.57 -7.66
C LYS A 217 -18.91 -14.35 -8.48
N ASN A 218 -17.91 -13.65 -9.00
CA ASN A 218 -16.84 -14.27 -9.78
C ASN A 218 -15.88 -15.13 -8.93
N PHE A 219 -15.90 -14.97 -7.60
CA PHE A 219 -15.02 -15.68 -6.67
C PHE A 219 -15.72 -16.82 -5.92
N THR A 220 -17.03 -17.00 -6.12
CA THR A 220 -17.78 -18.09 -5.47
C THR A 220 -17.63 -19.43 -6.20
N TYR A 221 -17.12 -19.42 -7.44
CA TYR A 221 -16.98 -20.64 -8.23
C TYR A 221 -15.58 -21.23 -8.06
N MET A 222 -15.48 -22.40 -7.42
CA MET A 222 -14.27 -23.21 -7.51
C MET A 222 -14.15 -23.74 -8.94
N LYS A 223 -13.29 -23.08 -9.74
CA LYS A 223 -12.99 -23.48 -11.13
C LYS A 223 -12.13 -24.75 -11.22
N TYR A 224 -11.76 -25.36 -10.09
CA TYR A 224 -11.02 -26.61 -10.07
C TYR A 224 -11.99 -27.77 -10.36
N LYS A 225 -11.96 -28.25 -11.60
CA LYS A 225 -12.47 -29.58 -11.93
C LYS A 225 -11.50 -30.59 -11.32
N MET A 226 -11.71 -30.97 -10.06
CA MET A 226 -11.01 -32.12 -9.48
C MET A 226 -11.43 -33.38 -10.24
N THR A 227 -10.67 -33.77 -11.24
CA THR A 227 -10.74 -35.11 -11.81
C THR A 227 -10.02 -36.05 -10.84
N ASN A 228 -10.81 -36.83 -10.09
CA ASN A 228 -10.28 -38.00 -9.41
C ASN A 228 -9.83 -39.00 -10.48
N ASN A 229 -8.53 -39.12 -10.70
CA ASN A 229 -7.99 -40.06 -11.69
C ASN A 229 -8.10 -41.53 -11.25
N GLY A 230 -8.71 -41.80 -10.07
CA GLY A 230 -8.83 -43.13 -9.50
C GLY A 230 -7.47 -43.74 -9.17
N LEU A 231 -7.48 -44.82 -8.38
CA LEU A 231 -6.36 -45.76 -8.42
C LEU A 231 -6.50 -46.57 -9.72
N SER A 232 -5.41 -46.70 -10.48
CA SER A 232 -5.34 -47.60 -11.63
C SER A 232 -5.89 -48.98 -11.25
N GLU A 233 -6.75 -49.53 -12.11
CA GLU A 233 -7.54 -50.75 -11.92
C GLU A 233 -6.87 -51.81 -11.03
N GLY A 234 -7.54 -52.10 -9.92
CA GLY A 234 -7.13 -53.08 -8.92
C GLY A 234 -7.98 -53.04 -7.65
N ALA A 235 -8.79 -51.99 -7.43
CA ALA A 235 -9.73 -51.92 -6.33
C ALA A 235 -11.18 -52.10 -6.83
N LEU A 236 -11.88 -53.01 -6.17
CA LEU A 236 -13.17 -53.58 -6.53
C LEU A 236 -14.29 -52.54 -6.71
N ALA A 237 -15.13 -52.80 -7.72
CA ALA A 237 -16.28 -52.00 -8.14
C ALA A 237 -17.37 -51.87 -7.07
N ALA A 238 -18.01 -50.70 -7.04
CA ALA A 238 -19.34 -50.52 -6.49
C ALA A 238 -20.11 -49.42 -7.26
N GLU A 239 -21.01 -49.91 -8.12
CA GLU A 239 -22.35 -49.45 -8.52
C GLU A 239 -22.68 -47.96 -8.74
N ASP A 240 -22.95 -47.70 -10.02
CA ASP A 240 -23.84 -46.76 -10.73
C ASP A 240 -25.01 -46.10 -9.96
N ILE A 241 -25.13 -44.76 -10.08
CA ILE A 241 -26.42 -44.04 -10.18
C ILE A 241 -26.25 -42.78 -11.09
N GLY A 242 -26.67 -42.87 -12.35
CA GLY A 242 -27.80 -42.10 -12.90
C GLY A 242 -27.71 -40.57 -13.14
N GLU A 243 -27.68 -40.24 -14.44
CA GLU A 243 -28.40 -39.18 -15.19
C GLU A 243 -28.11 -37.66 -15.02
N ASP A 244 -27.69 -37.10 -16.16
CA ASP A 244 -28.12 -35.86 -16.82
C ASP A 244 -28.04 -34.51 -16.10
N ASP A 245 -27.11 -33.66 -16.57
CA ASP A 245 -27.54 -32.39 -17.18
C ASP A 245 -26.46 -31.85 -18.15
N ALA A 246 -26.81 -31.78 -19.43
CA ALA A 246 -25.99 -31.21 -20.48
C ALA A 246 -26.41 -29.75 -20.69
N MET A 247 -25.55 -28.80 -20.30
CA MET A 247 -25.77 -27.37 -20.57
C MET A 247 -24.50 -26.70 -21.10
N LEU A 248 -24.51 -26.53 -22.42
CA LEU A 248 -24.02 -25.44 -23.25
C LEU A 248 -22.73 -24.72 -22.82
N VAL A 249 -21.71 -24.93 -23.65
CA VAL A 249 -20.43 -24.22 -23.68
C VAL A 249 -20.64 -22.87 -24.38
N ASP A 250 -20.50 -21.77 -23.67
CA ASP A 250 -20.13 -20.48 -24.27
C ASP A 250 -18.63 -20.30 -24.06
N GLU A 251 -17.90 -20.29 -25.18
CA GLU A 251 -16.47 -19.94 -25.25
C GLU A 251 -16.31 -18.44 -25.00
N GLU A 252 -16.22 -18.02 -23.74
CA GLU A 252 -15.71 -16.69 -23.38
C GLU A 252 -14.25 -16.79 -22.91
N GLU A 253 -13.44 -15.90 -23.49
CA GLU A 253 -11.99 -15.75 -23.36
C GLU A 253 -11.40 -16.18 -22.01
N VAL A 254 -10.46 -17.12 -22.08
CA VAL A 254 -9.50 -17.37 -21.03
C VAL A 254 -8.63 -16.11 -20.90
N ALA A 255 -8.95 -15.25 -19.93
CA ALA A 255 -8.00 -14.23 -19.49
C ALA A 255 -6.87 -14.94 -18.73
N ASP A 256 -5.89 -15.42 -19.50
CA ASP A 256 -4.57 -15.78 -18.98
C ASP A 256 -4.02 -14.54 -18.27
N PHE A 257 -3.84 -14.63 -16.94
CA PHE A 257 -3.25 -13.54 -16.18
C PHE A 257 -1.75 -13.56 -16.44
N ASP A 258 -1.37 -13.01 -17.59
CA ASP A 258 0.02 -12.74 -17.93
C ASP A 258 0.52 -11.59 -17.05
N LEU A 259 1.22 -11.94 -15.96
CA LEU A 259 2.04 -11.02 -15.17
C LEU A 259 3.44 -10.83 -15.80
N GLY A 260 3.63 -11.19 -17.07
CA GLY A 260 4.90 -11.21 -17.77
C GLY A 260 4.98 -10.23 -18.95
N SER A 261 5.99 -9.35 -18.87
CA SER A 261 6.66 -8.71 -20.01
C SER A 261 5.95 -7.53 -20.71
N ASN A 262 6.13 -6.35 -20.11
CA ASN A 262 6.59 -5.09 -20.74
C ASN A 262 6.02 -3.89 -19.99
N LEU A 263 6.35 -3.75 -18.70
CA LEU A 263 6.53 -2.42 -18.17
C LEU A 263 7.95 -2.03 -18.57
N ALA A 264 8.08 -1.18 -19.58
CA ALA A 264 9.35 -0.50 -19.80
C ALA A 264 9.62 0.29 -18.51
N LEU A 265 10.48 -0.26 -17.64
CA LEU A 265 10.94 0.41 -16.42
C LEU A 265 11.58 1.73 -16.87
N GLU A 266 10.91 2.84 -16.61
CA GLU A 266 11.49 4.15 -16.89
C GLU A 266 12.58 4.42 -15.84
N VAL A 267 13.62 5.16 -16.22
CA VAL A 267 14.76 5.46 -15.33
C VAL A 267 14.30 6.21 -14.07
N ASP A 268 13.15 6.90 -14.14
CA ASP A 268 12.52 7.59 -13.02
C ASP A 268 11.84 6.64 -12.01
N ASP A 269 11.49 5.41 -12.42
CA ASP A 269 10.97 4.36 -11.51
C ASP A 269 12.10 3.71 -10.67
N LEU A 270 13.36 4.00 -11.00
CA LEU A 270 14.57 3.36 -10.44
C LEU A 270 15.40 4.30 -9.55
N VAL A 271 14.90 5.50 -9.24
CA VAL A 271 15.62 6.45 -8.36
C VAL A 271 15.47 6.01 -6.90
N LEU A 272 16.57 5.57 -6.30
CA LEU A 272 16.68 5.25 -4.88
C LEU A 272 16.54 6.54 -4.04
N ASP A 273 15.78 6.48 -2.93
CA ASP A 273 15.78 7.54 -1.92
C ASP A 273 17.17 7.59 -1.23
N ASP A 274 17.78 8.77 -1.11
CA ASP A 274 19.12 9.00 -0.55
C ASP A 274 19.33 8.49 0.91
N ASP A 275 18.26 8.12 1.60
CA ASP A 275 18.30 7.46 2.91
C ASP A 275 18.83 5.99 2.85
N GLU A 276 19.16 5.49 1.65
CA GLU A 276 19.59 4.12 1.37
C GLU A 276 21.12 3.89 1.41
N TYR A 277 21.93 4.93 1.55
CA TYR A 277 23.38 4.77 1.74
C TYR A 277 23.76 4.76 3.22
N PRO A 278 24.29 3.65 3.77
CA PRO A 278 24.98 3.70 5.05
C PRO A 278 26.22 4.60 4.91
N LEU A 279 26.22 5.74 5.60
CA LEU A 279 27.37 6.64 5.72
C LEU A 279 28.61 5.86 6.17
N GLY A 280 29.61 5.74 5.29
CA GLY A 280 30.97 5.33 5.63
C GLY A 280 31.41 3.91 5.28
N THR A 281 30.71 3.17 4.42
CA THR A 281 31.21 1.86 3.93
C THR A 281 32.01 2.00 2.64
N ASP A 282 33.27 1.55 2.68
CA ASP A 282 34.16 1.43 1.52
C ASP A 282 33.62 0.34 0.57
N ILE A 283 33.54 0.66 -0.72
CA ILE A 283 33.07 -0.25 -1.78
C ILE A 283 33.93 -1.52 -1.86
N ASN A 284 35.19 -1.42 -1.42
CA ASN A 284 36.14 -2.53 -1.40
C ASN A 284 35.76 -3.64 -0.39
N ASP A 285 34.97 -3.33 0.64
CA ASP A 285 34.53 -4.34 1.63
C ASP A 285 33.51 -5.33 1.05
N TYR A 286 32.81 -4.97 -0.02
CA TYR A 286 31.85 -5.85 -0.70
C TYR A 286 32.51 -6.79 -1.70
N ILE A 287 33.66 -6.40 -2.28
CA ILE A 287 34.42 -7.21 -3.24
C ILE A 287 35.22 -8.31 -2.51
N ALA A 288 35.57 -8.10 -1.24
CA ALA A 288 36.39 -9.04 -0.47
C ALA A 288 35.61 -10.23 0.16
N ARG A 289 34.31 -10.38 -0.11
CA ARG A 289 33.47 -11.47 0.46
C ARG A 289 32.98 -12.52 -0.56
N THR A 290 33.48 -12.49 -1.79
CA THR A 290 33.47 -13.65 -2.71
C THR A 290 34.71 -14.48 -2.51
#